data_AF-A0A9D1A9L6-F1
#
_entry.id   AF-A0A9D1A9L6-F1
#
_cell.length_a   1.000
_cell.length_b   1.000
_cell.length_c   1.000
_cell.angle_alpha   90.00
_cell.angle_beta   90.00
_cell.angle_gamma   90.00
#
_symmetry.space_group_name_H-M   'P 1'
#
loop_
_entity.id
_entity.type
_entity.pdbx_description
1 polymer ?
#
loop_
_entity_poly.entity_id
_entity_poly.type
_entity_poly.pdbx_seq_one_letter_code
_entity_poly.pdbx_strand_id
1 'polypeptide(L)' 'DVDCEADCTTVSGWVMEQLGRIPNEGDTFTWENLDVTVTDTDYRRVLEIEVHCRPKEADEEED' A
#
# COMPACT_ATOMS: atom_id res chain seq x y z
N ASP A 1 3.74 -16.44 13.97
CA ASP A 1 4.00 -14.99 14.04
C ASP A 1 4.96 -14.60 12.95
N VAL A 2 4.42 -14.10 11.83
CA VAL A 2 5.20 -13.32 10.87
C VAL A 2 4.64 -11.92 11.03
N ASP A 3 5.30 -11.12 11.87
CA ASP A 3 5.10 -9.68 11.91
C ASP A 3 5.38 -9.16 10.51
N CYS A 4 4.34 -8.92 9.73
CA CYS A 4 4.37 -7.95 8.65
C CYS A 4 4.32 -6.55 9.29
N GLU A 5 5.21 -6.28 10.26
CA GLU A 5 5.57 -4.93 10.64
C GLU A 5 6.30 -4.39 9.43
N ALA A 6 5.59 -3.65 8.59
CA ALA A 6 6.24 -2.82 7.60
C ALA A 6 7.22 -1.92 8.38
N ASP A 7 8.53 -2.15 8.25
CA ASP A 7 9.58 -1.45 9.00
C ASP A 7 9.57 0.08 8.73
N CYS A 8 8.78 0.50 7.75
CA CYS A 8 8.53 1.87 7.43
C CYS A 8 7.55 2.55 8.40
N THR A 9 7.98 3.68 8.97
CA THR A 9 7.14 4.54 9.81
C THR A 9 6.38 5.62 9.01
N THR A 10 6.46 5.58 7.68
CA THR A 10 5.86 6.59 6.79
C THR A 10 5.14 5.93 5.61
N VAL A 11 4.05 6.57 5.16
CA VAL A 11 3.29 6.13 3.98
C VAL A 11 4.19 6.02 2.75
N SER A 12 5.09 6.99 2.53
CA SER A 12 6.03 6.93 1.41
C SER A 12 7.01 5.75 1.50
N GLY A 13 7.48 5.41 2.71
CA GLY A 13 8.34 4.24 2.93
C GLY A 13 7.60 2.94 2.67
N TRP A 14 6.35 2.86 3.13
CA TRP A 14 5.48 1.70 2.91
C TRP A 14 5.22 1.45 1.42
N VAL A 15 4.85 2.49 0.68
CA VAL A 15 4.62 2.39 -0.77
C VAL A 15 5.89 1.93 -1.50
N MET A 16 7.07 2.45 -1.13
CA MET A 16 8.34 2.04 -1.72
C MET A 16 8.67 0.58 -1.43
N GLU A 17 8.39 0.11 -0.21
CA GLU A 17 8.59 -1.28 0.19
C GLU A 17 7.70 -2.22 -0.62
N GLN A 18 6.41 -1.90 -0.73
CA GLN A 18 5.45 -2.70 -1.51
C GLN A 18 5.81 -2.75 -3.00
N LEU A 19 6.29 -1.65 -3.58
CA LEU A 19 6.67 -1.58 -5.00
C LEU A 19 8.10 -2.08 -5.29
N GLY A 20 8.98 -2.12 -4.28
CA GLY A 20 10.39 -2.48 -4.43
C GLY A 20 11.22 -1.51 -5.28
N ARG A 21 10.71 -0.31 -5.57
CA ARG A 21 11.35 0.71 -6.40
C ARG A 21 10.89 2.12 -6.02
N ILE A 22 11.52 3.14 -6.63
CA ILE A 22 11.02 4.52 -6.54
C ILE A 22 9.62 4.57 -7.21
N PRO A 23 8.58 5.05 -6.51
CA PRO A 23 7.23 5.15 -7.04
C PRO A 23 7.13 6.28 -8.06
N ASN A 24 6.22 6.10 -9.00
CA ASN A 24 5.76 7.11 -9.95
C ASN A 24 4.27 7.35 -9.74
N GLU A 25 3.80 8.53 -10.14
CA GLU A 25 2.37 8.82 -10.23
C GLU A 25 1.65 7.78 -11.10
N GLY A 26 0.51 7.29 -10.61
CA GLY A 26 -0.28 6.23 -11.25
C GLY A 26 0.15 4.80 -10.91
N ASP A 27 1.19 4.60 -10.10
CA ASP A 27 1.52 3.27 -9.58
C ASP A 27 0.40 2.75 -8.67
N THR A 28 0.03 1.49 -8.85
CA THR A 28 -1.04 0.83 -8.08
C THR A 28 -0.60 -0.49 -7.50
N PHE A 29 -1.06 -0.80 -6.30
CA PHE A 29 -0.91 -2.11 -5.69
C PHE A 29 -2.07 -2.42 -4.74
N THR A 30 -2.23 -3.69 -4.39
CA THR A 30 -3.24 -4.15 -3.43
C THR A 30 -2.53 -4.61 -2.16
N TRP A 31 -3.07 -4.25 -1.01
CA TRP A 31 -2.63 -4.74 0.29
C TRP A 31 -3.85 -5.14 1.11
N GLU A 32 -3.97 -6.43 1.45
CA GLU A 32 -5.19 -7.01 2.02
C GLU A 32 -6.44 -6.66 1.19
N ASN A 33 -7.42 -5.97 1.80
CA ASN A 33 -8.61 -5.47 1.14
C ASN A 33 -8.50 -4.00 0.69
N LEU A 34 -7.29 -3.45 0.61
CA LEU A 34 -7.04 -2.08 0.17
C LEU A 34 -6.47 -2.09 -1.25
N ASP A 35 -7.06 -1.28 -2.13
CA ASP A 35 -6.45 -0.91 -3.39
C ASP A 35 -5.84 0.48 -3.25
N VAL A 36 -4.53 0.56 -3.47
CA VAL A 36 -3.74 1.78 -3.26
C VAL A 36 -3.25 2.30 -4.59
N THR A 37 -3.42 3.60 -4.81
CA THR A 37 -2.94 4.31 -5.98
C THR A 37 -2.09 5.50 -5.56
N VAL A 38 -0.91 5.65 -6.15
CA VAL A 38 -0.08 6.84 -5.96
C VAL A 38 -0.62 7.97 -6.83
N THR A 39 -1.08 9.05 -6.20
CA THR A 39 -1.69 10.20 -6.90
C THR A 39 -0.74 11.37 -7.07
N ASP A 40 0.30 11.49 -6.25
CA ASP A 40 1.32 12.53 -6.38
C ASP A 40 2.67 12.09 -5.81
N THR A 41 3.75 12.51 -6.49
CA THR A 41 5.14 12.22 -6.12
C THR A 41 6.03 13.45 -6.37
N ASP A 42 7.06 13.61 -5.54
CA ASP A 42 8.14 14.57 -5.77
C ASP A 42 9.46 13.84 -5.75
N TYR A 43 10.20 13.90 -6.87
CA TYR A 43 11.53 13.34 -7.20
C TYR A 43 11.89 11.93 -6.67
N ARG A 44 11.78 11.70 -5.36
CA ARG A 44 12.14 10.47 -4.65
C ARG A 44 11.13 10.07 -3.56
N ARG A 45 9.96 10.69 -3.46
CA ARG A 45 8.97 10.38 -2.41
C ARG A 45 7.55 10.51 -2.87
N VAL A 46 6.67 9.76 -2.21
CA VAL A 46 5.22 9.90 -2.35
C VAL A 46 4.77 11.11 -1.56
N LEU A 47 3.93 11.93 -2.18
CA LEU A 47 3.26 13.06 -1.52
C LEU A 47 1.83 12.69 -1.15
N GLU A 48 1.14 11.98 -2.04
CA GLU A 48 -0.26 11.61 -1.86
C GLU A 48 -0.54 10.20 -2.40
N ILE A 49 -1.43 9.49 -1.71
CA ILE A 49 -2.03 8.25 -2.18
C ILE A 49 -3.54 8.33 -2.06
N GLU A 50 -4.22 7.61 -2.94
CA GLU A 50 -5.64 7.27 -2.82
C GLU A 50 -5.76 5.81 -2.39
N VAL A 51 -6.63 5.55 -1.41
CA VAL A 51 -6.87 4.21 -0.88
C VAL A 51 -8.35 3.89 -0.98
N HIS A 52 -8.67 2.81 -1.69
CA HIS A 52 -10.02 2.28 -1.79
C HIS A 52 -10.14 1.01 -0.96
N CYS A 53 -10.97 1.04 0.08
CA CYS A 53 -11.30 -0.17 0.84
C CYS A 53 -12.29 -1.01 0.05
N ARG A 54 -11.83 -2.15 -0.47
CA ARG A 54 -12.74 -3.17 -1.00
C ARG A 54 -13.55 -3.76 0.15
N PRO A 55 -14.84 -4.08 -0.08
CA PRO A 55 -15.61 -4.83 0.90
C PRO A 55 -14.84 -6.11 1.21
N LYS A 56 -14.63 -6.42 2.50
CA LYS A 56 -14.09 -7.72 2.89
C LYS A 56 -15.00 -8.78 2.28
N GLU A 57 -14.48 -9.55 1.33
CA GLU A 57 -15.04 -10.88 1.10
C GLU A 57 -15.00 -11.54 2.47
N ALA A 58 -16.17 -11.93 2.98
CA ALA A 58 -16.25 -12.56 4.28
C ALA A 58 -15.28 -13.74 4.24
N ASP A 59 -14.17 -13.62 4.97
CA ASP A 59 -13.41 -14.78 5.38
C ASP A 59 -14.42 -15.67 6.07
N GLU A 60 -14.82 -16.74 5.40
CA GLU A 60 -15.31 -17.93 6.04
C GLU A 60 -14.20 -18.32 7.01
N GLU A 61 -14.32 -17.90 8.28
CA GLU A 61 -13.70 -18.60 9.39
C GLU A 61 -14.25 -20.04 9.32
N GLU A 62 -13.52 -20.94 8.63
CA GLU A 62 -13.62 -22.37 8.92
C GLU A 62 -13.25 -22.58 10.39
N ASP A 63 -14.13 -23.27 11.12
CA ASP A 63 -14.09 -23.62 12.55
C ASP A 63 -12.72 -24.07 13.12
#